data_AF-Q97L42-F1
#
_entry.id   AF-Q97L42-F1
#
_cell.length_a   1.000
_cell.length_b   1.000
_cell.length_c   1.000
_cell.angle_alpha   90.00
_cell.angle_beta   90.00
_cell.angle_gamma   90.00
#
_symmetry.space_group_name_H-M   'P 1'
#
loop_
_entity.id
_entity.type
_entity.pdbx_description
1 polymer ?
#
loop_
_entity_poly.entity_id
_entity_poly.type
_entity_poly.pdbx_seq_one_letter_code
_entity_poly.pdbx_strand_id
1 'polypeptide(L)'
;MKQKTNRIAEQSKKWLVQALLDLMREKPYSSISVKEIADRAQLSRRTFYRNFKIKEDLLSEYFNYLFEDYTESLKELTVLSINDVLITYFEFWNKHINELKLLKQNHLFYLIMEQANSFIPNINKFENVKWHDYDNHTEEEYIGLYSIGGLWNVLSNWIDRTDRQSPQEMAQIIIKAFRNFSKSI
;
A
#
# COMPACT_ATOMS: atom_id res chain seq x y z
N MET A 1 30.96 2.94 -12.19
CA MET A 1 29.88 2.92 -13.21
C MET A 1 28.61 2.19 -12.78
N LYS A 2 28.64 1.11 -11.97
CA LYS A 2 27.43 0.35 -11.53
C LYS A 2 26.33 1.17 -10.82
N GLN A 3 26.68 2.12 -9.95
CA GLN A 3 25.68 2.95 -9.23
C GLN A 3 24.86 3.88 -10.14
N LYS A 4 25.46 4.40 -11.23
CA LYS A 4 24.80 5.36 -12.13
C LYS A 4 23.76 4.67 -13.02
N THR A 5 24.07 3.47 -13.49
CA THR A 5 23.15 2.62 -14.27
C THR A 5 21.94 2.20 -13.43
N ASN A 6 22.14 1.90 -12.15
CA ASN A 6 21.04 1.51 -11.25
C ASN A 6 20.04 2.68 -11.04
N ARG A 7 20.55 3.91 -10.85
CA ARG A 7 19.69 5.10 -10.72
C ARG A 7 18.83 5.39 -11.95
N ILE A 8 19.38 5.20 -13.15
CA ILE A 8 18.63 5.41 -14.40
C ILE A 8 17.53 4.35 -14.56
N ALA A 9 17.81 3.11 -14.17
CA ALA A 9 16.83 2.03 -14.20
C ALA A 9 15.66 2.33 -13.25
N GLU A 10 15.94 2.67 -11.99
CA GLU A 10 14.91 3.04 -11.01
C GLU A 10 14.11 4.28 -11.41
N GLN A 11 14.77 5.30 -11.96
CA GLN A 11 14.07 6.48 -12.47
C GLN A 11 13.13 6.12 -13.64
N SER A 12 13.56 5.22 -14.52
CA SER A 12 12.72 4.74 -15.62
C SER A 12 11.47 4.02 -15.12
N LYS A 13 11.59 3.22 -14.06
CA LYS A 13 10.43 2.55 -13.43
C LYS A 13 9.43 3.59 -12.91
N LYS A 14 9.91 4.58 -12.15
CA LYS A 14 9.05 5.67 -11.61
C LYS A 14 8.31 6.43 -12.71
N TRP A 15 8.99 6.73 -13.83
CA TRP A 15 8.34 7.38 -14.97
C TRP A 15 7.28 6.50 -15.64
N LEU A 16 7.53 5.20 -15.80
CA LEU A 16 6.55 4.26 -16.36
C LEU A 16 5.33 4.09 -15.45
N VAL A 17 5.55 4.02 -14.13
CA VAL A 17 4.47 3.97 -13.13
C VAL A 17 3.61 5.22 -13.20
N GLN A 18 4.23 6.40 -13.17
CA GLN A 18 3.49 7.66 -13.24
C GLN A 18 2.69 7.77 -14.55
N ALA A 19 3.30 7.40 -15.67
CA ALA A 19 2.63 7.38 -16.97
C ALA A 19 1.39 6.49 -17.00
N LEU A 20 1.47 5.30 -16.36
CA LEU A 20 0.30 4.42 -16.23
C LEU A 20 -0.80 5.07 -15.37
N LEU A 21 -0.45 5.62 -14.21
CA LEU A 21 -1.43 6.28 -13.33
C LEU A 21 -2.12 7.47 -14.01
N ASP A 22 -1.37 8.28 -14.75
CA ASP A 22 -1.92 9.41 -15.52
C ASP A 22 -2.88 8.91 -16.61
N LEU A 23 -2.50 7.88 -17.37
CA LEU A 23 -3.36 7.29 -18.39
C LEU A 23 -4.63 6.67 -17.78
N MET A 24 -4.55 6.08 -16.58
CA MET A 24 -5.73 5.54 -15.88
C MET A 24 -6.72 6.62 -15.48
N ARG A 25 -6.25 7.85 -15.19
CA ARG A 25 -7.13 9.00 -14.92
C ARG A 25 -7.87 9.47 -16.17
N GLU A 26 -7.34 9.16 -17.36
CA GLU A 26 -7.92 9.58 -18.65
C GLU A 26 -8.84 8.51 -19.27
N LYS A 27 -8.53 7.22 -19.08
CA LYS A 27 -9.27 6.12 -19.70
C LYS A 27 -9.17 4.79 -18.94
N PRO A 28 -10.08 3.83 -19.17
CA PRO A 28 -10.07 2.55 -18.48
C PRO A 28 -8.75 1.79 -18.68
N TYR A 29 -8.24 1.20 -17.60
CA TYR A 29 -6.98 0.45 -17.55
C TYR A 29 -6.86 -0.63 -18.64
N SER A 30 -7.96 -1.34 -18.89
CA SER A 30 -8.03 -2.40 -19.90
C SER A 30 -7.71 -1.91 -21.31
N SER A 31 -7.97 -0.63 -21.62
CA SER A 31 -7.73 0.00 -22.91
C SER A 31 -6.33 0.62 -23.07
N ILE A 32 -5.54 0.67 -21.99
CA ILE A 32 -4.18 1.23 -22.00
C ILE A 32 -3.22 0.19 -22.58
N SER A 33 -2.42 0.56 -23.56
CA SER A 33 -1.36 -0.30 -24.12
C SER A 33 0.03 0.01 -23.54
N VAL A 34 0.93 -0.98 -23.56
CA VAL A 34 2.36 -0.77 -23.20
C VAL A 34 3.01 0.31 -24.06
N LYS A 35 2.57 0.45 -25.33
CA LYS A 35 3.05 1.51 -26.22
C LYS A 35 2.71 2.89 -25.66
N GLU A 36 1.45 3.11 -25.31
CA GLU A 36 1.00 4.41 -24.79
C GLU A 36 1.68 4.76 -23.46
N ILE A 37 1.90 3.78 -22.58
CA ILE A 37 2.64 3.99 -21.32
C ILE A 37 4.07 4.43 -21.62
N ALA A 38 4.76 3.72 -22.52
CA ALA A 38 6.13 4.03 -22.89
C ALA A 38 6.23 5.41 -23.55
N ASP A 39 5.32 5.71 -24.49
CA ASP A 39 5.26 7.00 -25.18
C ASP A 39 4.99 8.15 -24.20
N ARG A 40 4.04 7.98 -23.26
CA ARG A 40 3.73 8.96 -22.20
C ARG A 40 4.92 9.20 -21.27
N ALA A 41 5.66 8.15 -20.93
CA ALA A 41 6.88 8.24 -20.12
C ALA A 41 8.09 8.78 -20.90
N GLN A 42 7.97 9.03 -22.21
CA GLN A 42 9.06 9.38 -23.12
C GLN A 42 10.19 8.33 -23.12
N LEU A 43 9.81 7.06 -23.09
CA LEU A 43 10.70 5.91 -23.06
C LEU A 43 10.37 4.94 -24.19
N SER A 44 11.33 4.11 -24.58
CA SER A 44 11.06 3.04 -25.55
C SER A 44 10.28 1.88 -24.93
N ARG A 45 9.49 1.16 -25.73
CA ARG A 45 8.89 -0.14 -25.32
C ARG A 45 9.94 -1.14 -24.83
N ARG A 46 11.15 -1.10 -25.39
CA ARG A 46 12.29 -1.92 -24.93
C ARG A 46 12.68 -1.59 -23.48
N THR A 47 12.55 -0.32 -23.06
CA THR A 47 12.76 0.08 -21.67
C THR A 47 11.67 -0.46 -20.75
N PHE A 48 10.40 -0.47 -21.19
CA PHE A 48 9.34 -1.16 -20.45
C PHE A 48 9.69 -2.64 -20.26
N TYR A 49 9.89 -3.38 -21.36
CA TYR A 49 10.12 -4.84 -21.31
C TYR A 49 11.44 -5.26 -20.65
N ARG A 50 12.36 -4.33 -20.44
CA ARG A 50 13.57 -4.58 -19.65
C ARG A 50 13.27 -4.65 -18.14
N ASN A 51 12.23 -3.95 -17.68
CA ASN A 51 11.89 -3.84 -16.27
C ASN A 51 10.61 -4.63 -15.90
N PHE A 52 9.66 -4.76 -16.83
CA PHE A 52 8.32 -5.29 -16.57
C PHE A 52 7.88 -6.23 -17.70
N LYS A 53 7.11 -7.27 -17.36
CA LYS A 53 6.54 -8.23 -18.33
C LYS A 53 5.16 -7.76 -18.78
N ILE A 54 4.34 -7.33 -17.84
CA ILE A 54 2.95 -6.91 -18.04
C ILE A 54 2.66 -5.58 -17.35
N LYS A 55 1.52 -4.95 -17.64
CA LYS A 55 1.18 -3.62 -17.11
C LYS A 55 0.97 -3.66 -15.59
N GLU A 56 0.47 -4.78 -15.10
CA GLU A 56 0.19 -5.06 -13.69
C GLU A 56 1.47 -4.96 -12.85
N ASP A 57 2.62 -5.37 -13.41
CA ASP A 57 3.92 -5.28 -12.71
C ASP A 57 4.27 -3.83 -12.34
N LEU A 58 3.79 -2.82 -13.10
CA LEU A 58 3.97 -1.41 -12.74
C LEU A 58 3.21 -1.05 -11.46
N LEU A 59 2.00 -1.59 -11.30
CA LEU A 59 1.18 -1.34 -10.12
C LEU A 59 1.76 -2.07 -8.90
N SER A 60 2.23 -3.31 -9.07
CA SER A 60 2.96 -4.03 -8.02
C SER A 60 4.19 -3.24 -7.55
N GLU A 61 4.99 -2.71 -8.48
CA GLU A 61 6.15 -1.87 -8.12
C GLU A 61 5.72 -0.57 -7.44
N TYR A 62 4.63 0.06 -7.89
CA TYR A 62 4.07 1.23 -7.25
C TYR A 62 3.68 0.95 -5.78
N PHE A 63 3.02 -0.19 -5.53
CA PHE A 63 2.66 -0.58 -4.16
C PHE A 63 3.88 -0.90 -3.31
N ASN A 64 4.93 -1.50 -3.87
CA ASN A 64 6.19 -1.67 -3.16
C ASN A 64 6.72 -0.33 -2.64
N TYR A 65 6.77 0.69 -3.50
CA TYR A 65 7.20 2.02 -3.07
C TYR A 65 6.28 2.63 -2.00
N LEU A 66 4.96 2.47 -2.12
CA LEU A 66 4.03 2.96 -1.10
C LEU A 66 4.20 2.25 0.24
N PHE A 67 4.36 0.94 0.25
CA PHE A 67 4.55 0.19 1.49
C PHE A 67 5.93 0.46 2.11
N GLU A 68 6.96 0.70 1.31
CA GLU A 68 8.25 1.21 1.79
C GLU A 68 8.08 2.59 2.46
N ASP A 69 7.40 3.54 1.81
CA ASP A 69 7.14 4.87 2.38
C ASP A 69 6.30 4.80 3.67
N TYR A 70 5.32 3.90 3.72
CA TYR A 70 4.54 3.63 4.93
C TYR A 70 5.41 3.04 6.05
N THR A 71 6.29 2.09 5.71
CA THR A 71 7.25 1.49 6.65
C THR A 71 8.20 2.55 7.21
N GLU A 72 8.69 3.47 6.39
CA GLU A 72 9.50 4.61 6.86
C GLU A 72 8.69 5.55 7.78
N SER A 73 7.43 5.82 7.44
CA SER A 73 6.54 6.64 8.29
C SER A 73 6.35 6.02 9.69
N LEU A 74 6.35 4.70 9.81
CA LEU A 74 6.28 4.01 11.10
C LEU A 74 7.60 4.09 11.88
N LYS A 75 8.76 4.11 11.20
CA LYS A 75 10.08 4.22 11.86
C LYS A 75 10.31 5.56 12.55
N GLU A 76 9.65 6.62 12.07
CA GLU A 76 9.72 7.95 12.69
C GLU A 76 9.02 8.01 14.06
N LEU A 77 8.21 7.00 14.41
CA LEU A 77 7.51 6.93 15.68
C LEU A 77 8.42 6.39 16.79
N THR A 78 8.55 7.16 17.88
CA THR A 78 9.43 6.86 19.02
C THR A 78 8.93 5.72 19.90
N VAL A 79 7.60 5.56 20.03
CA VAL A 79 6.94 4.41 20.65
C VAL A 79 5.75 4.07 19.79
N LEU A 80 5.67 2.82 19.36
CA LEU A 80 4.58 2.34 18.55
C LEU A 80 3.48 1.80 19.48
N SER A 81 2.48 2.63 19.78
CA SER A 81 1.20 2.13 20.30
C SER A 81 0.31 1.73 19.13
N ILE A 82 -0.65 0.82 19.37
CA ILE A 82 -1.62 0.43 18.32
C ILE A 82 -2.43 1.63 17.81
N ASN A 83 -2.63 2.64 18.65
CA ASN A 83 -3.28 3.89 18.24
C ASN A 83 -2.46 4.65 17.21
N ASP A 84 -1.15 4.77 17.44
CA ASP A 84 -0.27 5.51 16.54
C ASP A 84 -0.17 4.81 15.19
N VAL A 85 -0.07 3.47 15.16
CA VAL A 85 -0.12 2.70 13.90
C VAL A 85 -1.39 2.94 13.13
N LEU A 86 -2.54 2.84 13.80
CA LEU A 86 -3.82 2.99 13.13
C LEU A 86 -3.97 4.41 12.57
N ILE A 87 -3.57 5.43 13.33
CA ILE A 87 -3.56 6.81 12.84
C ILE A 87 -2.64 6.92 11.62
N THR A 88 -1.39 6.47 11.71
CA THR A 88 -0.42 6.52 10.60
C THR A 88 -0.92 5.75 9.38
N TYR A 89 -1.56 4.60 9.57
CA TYR A 89 -2.17 3.82 8.51
C TYR A 89 -3.25 4.61 7.77
N PHE A 90 -4.23 5.16 8.49
CA PHE A 90 -5.30 5.91 7.84
C PHE A 90 -4.81 7.25 7.28
N GLU A 91 -3.86 7.93 7.93
CA GLU A 91 -3.25 9.15 7.41
C GLU A 91 -2.48 8.89 6.11
N PHE A 92 -1.71 7.80 6.06
CA PHE A 92 -0.98 7.40 4.87
C PHE A 92 -1.94 7.14 3.71
N TRP A 93 -2.94 6.27 3.89
CA TRP A 93 -3.89 5.97 2.83
C TRP A 93 -4.80 7.15 2.48
N ASN A 94 -5.06 8.08 3.41
CA ASN A 94 -5.78 9.31 3.11
C ASN A 94 -5.03 10.19 2.09
N LYS A 95 -3.69 10.26 2.19
CA LYS A 95 -2.84 11.01 1.23
C LYS A 95 -2.93 10.42 -0.18
N HIS A 96 -3.20 9.12 -0.29
CA HIS A 96 -3.29 8.37 -1.56
C HIS A 96 -4.74 8.03 -1.97
N ILE A 97 -5.73 8.69 -1.37
CA ILE A 97 -7.15 8.31 -1.52
C ILE A 97 -7.64 8.34 -2.97
N ASN A 98 -7.11 9.25 -3.79
CA ASN A 98 -7.51 9.40 -5.19
C ASN A 98 -6.99 8.23 -6.03
N GLU A 99 -5.75 7.81 -5.80
CA GLU A 99 -5.15 6.63 -6.40
C GLU A 99 -5.89 5.35 -5.99
N LEU A 100 -6.27 5.22 -4.71
CA LEU A 100 -7.06 4.09 -4.23
C LEU A 100 -8.43 4.00 -4.93
N LYS A 101 -9.12 5.13 -5.08
CA LYS A 101 -10.39 5.21 -5.82
C LYS A 101 -10.20 4.87 -7.29
N LEU A 102 -9.14 5.36 -7.92
CA LEU A 102 -8.81 5.08 -9.31
C LEU A 102 -8.60 3.58 -9.55
N LEU A 103 -7.88 2.91 -8.66
CA LEU A 103 -7.67 1.46 -8.71
C LEU A 103 -8.98 0.70 -8.56
N LYS A 104 -9.84 1.11 -7.63
CA LYS A 104 -11.13 0.46 -7.40
C LYS A 104 -12.08 0.62 -8.59
N GLN A 105 -12.13 1.81 -9.19
CA GLN A 105 -12.87 2.06 -10.44
C GLN A 105 -12.41 1.18 -11.61
N ASN A 106 -11.14 0.76 -11.60
CA ASN A 106 -10.56 -0.12 -12.61
C ASN A 106 -10.53 -1.60 -12.19
N HIS A 107 -11.17 -1.99 -11.08
CA HIS A 107 -11.16 -3.35 -10.52
C HIS A 107 -9.77 -3.89 -10.15
N LEU A 108 -8.82 -3.01 -9.83
CA LEU A 108 -7.41 -3.32 -9.53
C LEU A 108 -7.07 -3.18 -8.05
N PHE A 109 -8.06 -2.85 -7.21
CA PHE A 109 -7.85 -2.62 -5.78
C PHE A 109 -7.24 -3.85 -5.08
N TYR A 110 -7.54 -5.07 -5.55
CA TYR A 110 -7.00 -6.31 -4.98
C TYR A 110 -5.46 -6.40 -5.01
N LEU A 111 -4.79 -5.72 -5.95
CA LEU A 111 -3.33 -5.74 -6.08
C LEU A 111 -2.63 -5.17 -4.83
N ILE A 112 -3.27 -4.22 -4.13
CA ILE A 112 -2.72 -3.69 -2.88
C ILE A 112 -2.72 -4.79 -1.81
N MET A 113 -3.79 -5.59 -1.72
CA MET A 113 -3.89 -6.67 -0.75
C MET A 113 -2.88 -7.78 -1.03
N GLU A 114 -2.70 -8.13 -2.31
CA GLU A 114 -1.68 -9.10 -2.74
C GLU A 114 -0.29 -8.64 -2.29
N GLN A 115 0.00 -7.35 -2.43
CA GLN A 115 1.28 -6.80 -2.00
C GLN A 115 1.38 -6.62 -0.48
N ALA A 116 0.30 -6.24 0.22
CA ALA A 116 0.29 -6.01 1.66
C ALA A 116 0.78 -7.23 2.46
N ASN A 117 0.40 -8.43 2.03
CA ASN A 117 0.79 -9.67 2.68
C ASN A 117 2.30 -9.91 2.65
N SER A 118 3.02 -9.44 1.62
CA SER A 118 4.49 -9.55 1.57
C SER A 118 5.20 -8.58 2.51
N PHE A 119 4.50 -7.57 3.04
CA PHE A 119 5.07 -6.55 3.93
C PHE A 119 4.89 -6.86 5.42
N ILE A 120 3.97 -7.75 5.80
CA ILE A 120 3.76 -8.16 7.21
C ILE A 120 5.08 -8.56 7.89
N PRO A 121 5.95 -9.39 7.29
CA PRO A 121 7.21 -9.78 7.93
C PRO A 121 8.20 -8.63 8.14
N ASN A 122 8.04 -7.51 7.43
CA ASN A 122 8.90 -6.33 7.60
C ASN A 122 8.44 -5.47 8.78
N ILE A 123 7.13 -5.42 9.05
CA ILE A 123 6.57 -4.69 10.19
C ILE A 123 6.93 -5.40 11.50
N ASN A 124 6.87 -6.73 11.52
CA ASN A 124 7.20 -7.53 12.70
C ASN A 124 8.67 -7.40 13.15
N LYS A 125 9.56 -6.93 12.27
CA LYS A 125 10.98 -6.70 12.59
C LYS A 125 11.26 -5.39 13.31
N PHE A 126 10.26 -4.54 13.51
CA PHE A 126 10.45 -3.30 14.25
C PHE A 126 10.66 -3.58 15.73
N GLU A 127 11.88 -3.33 16.23
CA GLU A 127 12.27 -3.54 17.63
C GLU A 127 11.43 -2.73 18.64
N ASN A 128 10.77 -1.65 18.20
CA ASN A 128 10.00 -0.74 19.05
C ASN A 128 8.50 -1.05 19.11
N VAL A 129 8.05 -2.18 18.54
CA VAL A 129 6.63 -2.52 18.50
C VAL A 129 6.20 -3.25 19.77
N LYS A 130 5.34 -2.61 20.57
CA LYS A 130 4.89 -3.14 21.87
C LYS A 130 3.68 -4.08 21.81
N TRP A 131 3.05 -4.30 20.64
CA TRP A 131 1.89 -5.20 20.52
C TRP A 131 2.23 -6.59 19.97
N HIS A 132 3.53 -6.92 19.81
CA HIS A 132 4.03 -8.23 19.38
C HIS A 132 4.69 -9.00 20.53
N ASP A 133 4.07 -9.03 21.71
CA ASP A 133 4.47 -9.91 22.80
C ASP A 133 3.76 -11.27 22.63
N TYR A 134 4.12 -11.99 21.56
CA TYR A 134 3.58 -13.32 21.27
C TYR A 134 4.62 -14.39 21.63
N ASP A 135 4.21 -15.35 22.45
CA ASP A 135 5.07 -16.48 22.86
C ASP A 135 5.41 -17.42 21.69
N ASN A 136 4.62 -17.37 20.60
CA ASN A 136 4.72 -18.28 19.46
C ASN A 136 4.64 -17.54 18.10
N HIS A 137 5.59 -17.81 17.22
CA HIS A 137 5.68 -17.23 15.88
C HIS A 137 4.44 -17.51 15.01
N THR A 138 3.79 -18.66 15.19
CA THR A 138 2.55 -18.98 14.45
C THR A 138 1.41 -18.04 14.84
N GLU A 139 1.25 -17.73 16.13
CA GLU A 139 0.19 -16.81 16.59
C GLU A 139 0.44 -15.40 16.05
N GLU A 140 1.68 -14.94 16.09
CA GLU A 140 2.11 -13.66 15.53
C GLU A 140 1.76 -13.55 14.03
N GLU A 141 2.05 -14.58 13.24
CA GLU A 141 1.73 -14.63 11.81
C GLU A 141 0.22 -14.52 11.57
N TYR A 142 -0.58 -15.37 12.21
CA TYR A 142 -2.03 -15.39 11.99
C TYR A 142 -2.72 -14.12 12.51
N ILE A 143 -2.24 -13.53 13.60
CA ILE A 143 -2.76 -12.26 14.10
C ILE A 143 -2.38 -11.11 13.16
N GLY A 144 -1.17 -11.11 12.59
CA GLY A 144 -0.76 -10.18 11.55
C GLY A 144 -1.67 -10.27 10.32
N LEU A 145 -1.92 -11.49 9.82
CA LEU A 145 -2.83 -11.75 8.69
C LEU A 145 -4.26 -11.32 8.98
N TYR A 146 -4.78 -11.63 10.16
CA TYR A 146 -6.11 -11.20 10.58
C TYR A 146 -6.22 -9.68 10.66
N SER A 147 -5.20 -9.02 11.23
CA SER A 147 -5.15 -7.57 11.38
C SER A 147 -5.10 -6.85 10.04
N ILE A 148 -4.23 -7.29 9.11
CA ILE A 148 -4.16 -6.67 7.78
C ILE A 148 -5.45 -6.89 6.99
N GLY A 149 -6.05 -8.09 7.09
CA GLY A 149 -7.33 -8.39 6.42
C GLY A 149 -8.48 -7.54 6.95
N GLY A 150 -8.57 -7.37 8.27
CA GLY A 150 -9.54 -6.50 8.92
C GLY A 150 -9.36 -5.03 8.53
N LEU A 151 -8.13 -4.52 8.62
CA LEU A 151 -7.80 -3.14 8.23
C LEU A 151 -8.05 -2.88 6.74
N TRP A 152 -7.71 -3.83 5.88
CA TRP A 152 -8.00 -3.77 4.45
C TRP A 152 -9.49 -3.63 4.16
N ASN A 153 -10.33 -4.44 4.82
CA ASN A 153 -11.78 -4.37 4.63
C ASN A 153 -12.34 -3.02 5.09
N VAL A 154 -11.90 -2.55 6.25
CA VAL A 154 -12.27 -1.22 6.77
C VAL A 154 -11.81 -0.11 5.81
N LEU A 155 -10.58 -0.16 5.33
CA LEU A 155 -10.05 0.80 4.35
C LEU A 155 -10.89 0.80 3.07
N SER A 156 -11.16 -0.39 2.51
CA SER A 156 -11.99 -0.56 1.31
C SER A 156 -13.37 0.07 1.44
N ASN A 157 -14.01 -0.06 2.60
CA ASN A 157 -15.29 0.60 2.86
C ASN A 157 -15.12 2.11 3.04
N TRP A 158 -14.12 2.52 3.83
CA TRP A 158 -13.88 3.92 4.17
C TRP A 158 -13.64 4.77 2.93
N ILE A 159 -12.86 4.28 1.95
CA ILE A 159 -12.56 5.07 0.75
C ILE A 159 -13.79 5.43 -0.09
N ASP A 160 -14.85 4.62 -0.06
CA ASP A 160 -16.08 4.84 -0.83
C ASP A 160 -16.99 5.89 -0.19
N ARG A 161 -16.80 6.17 1.10
CA ARG A 161 -17.69 7.07 1.84
C ARG A 161 -17.48 8.54 1.42
N THR A 162 -18.58 9.27 1.38
CA THR A 162 -18.60 10.73 1.26
C THR A 162 -18.46 11.41 2.63
N ASP A 163 -18.99 10.77 3.67
CA ASP A 163 -18.99 11.20 5.07
C ASP A 163 -17.87 10.49 5.88
N ARG A 164 -16.66 10.49 5.33
CA ARG A 164 -15.51 9.80 5.95
C ARG A 164 -15.17 10.39 7.31
N GLN A 165 -14.99 9.51 8.28
CA GLN A 165 -14.31 9.82 9.54
C GLN A 165 -12.85 10.22 9.26
N SER A 166 -12.30 11.09 10.09
CA SER A 166 -10.86 11.39 10.13
C SER A 166 -10.03 10.15 10.47
N PRO A 167 -8.74 10.11 10.12
CA PRO A 167 -7.82 9.05 10.53
C PRO A 167 -7.85 8.76 12.04
N GLN A 168 -7.93 9.80 12.86
CA GLN A 168 -8.01 9.71 14.31
C GLN A 168 -9.31 9.04 14.79
N GLU A 169 -10.45 9.44 14.22
CA GLU A 169 -11.74 8.82 14.51
C GLU A 169 -11.77 7.35 14.06
N MET A 170 -11.19 7.02 12.91
CA MET A 170 -11.08 5.63 12.44
C MET A 170 -10.27 4.76 13.40
N ALA A 171 -9.11 5.25 13.86
CA ALA A 171 -8.30 4.57 14.87
C ALA A 171 -9.09 4.32 16.16
N GLN A 172 -9.82 5.33 16.65
CA GLN A 172 -10.64 5.20 17.85
C GLN A 172 -11.78 4.19 17.70
N ILE A 173 -12.46 4.16 16.55
CA ILE A 173 -13.52 3.20 16.24
C ILE A 173 -12.97 1.77 16.29
N ILE A 174 -11.83 1.51 15.64
CA ILE A 174 -11.20 0.19 15.60
C ILE A 174 -10.74 -0.25 16.99
N ILE A 175 -10.07 0.63 17.75
CA ILE A 175 -9.64 0.32 19.13
C ILE A 175 -10.83 0.00 20.03
N LYS A 176 -11.93 0.77 19.90
CA LYS A 176 -13.16 0.52 20.65
C LYS A 176 -13.77 -0.83 20.29
N ALA A 177 -13.76 -1.21 19.01
CA ALA A 177 -14.23 -2.51 18.56
C ALA A 177 -13.40 -3.66 19.18
N PHE A 178 -12.07 -3.59 19.12
CA PHE A 178 -11.20 -4.59 19.74
C PHE A 178 -11.45 -4.76 21.25
N ARG A 179 -11.58 -3.65 21.99
CA ARG A 179 -11.91 -3.70 23.44
C ARG A 179 -13.28 -4.30 23.73
N ASN A 180 -14.25 -4.16 22.82
CA ASN A 180 -15.57 -4.76 23.00
C ASN A 180 -15.53 -6.26 22.72
N PHE A 181 -14.81 -6.70 21.68
CA PHE A 181 -14.60 -8.12 21.41
C PHE A 181 -13.85 -8.82 22.54
N SER A 182 -12.82 -8.19 23.10
CA SER A 182 -12.06 -8.77 24.21
C SER A 182 -12.88 -8.92 25.50
N LYS A 183 -13.98 -8.18 25.67
CA LYS A 183 -14.90 -8.33 26.81
C LYS A 183 -15.93 -9.45 26.61
N SER A 184 -16.06 -9.95 25.39
CA SER A 184 -17.09 -10.95 25.01
C SER A 184 -16.58 -12.40 25.05
N ILE A 185 -15.31 -12.59 25.37
CA ILE A 185 -14.62 -13.87 25.53
C ILE A 185 -14.11 -13.93 26.97
#